data_AF-A0A348YK31-F1
#
_entry.id   AF-A0A348YK31-F1
#
_cell.length_a   1.000
_cell.length_b   1.000
_cell.length_c   1.000
_cell.angle_alpha   90.00
_cell.angle_beta   90.00
_cell.angle_gamma   90.00
#
_symmetry.space_group_name_H-M   'P 1'
#
loop_
_entity.id
_entity.type
_entity.pdbx_description
1 polymer ?
#
loop_
_entity_poly.entity_id
_entity_poly.type
_entity_poly.pdbx_seq_one_letter_code
_entity_poly.pdbx_strand_id
1 'polypeptide(L)'
;MADFLVDESKFLLINEEERGSFFNEGFILPDGMVIGAMLEDSENWQIYVSEDDDFHILAVKDSLAEKWFAAGFLTSSQMMAVENGGAKFFILMSPVALKLSHISGVHCKKSCRYALNLASAFQHTRMINSEVNLRDAIYTEQYSLLLPTYTQIPEIADRALYLNALRNEKQQAENLSDSEAMTGFVSLVWVKKVLREKQYAELNYENWLGIGDAAGDFLGQPSNCAQITGLLIASQHFQLFDTDTQKYLLIIDELWADALLQSSLVTHFTLTPLPIDGRKYYALPLSKKYAVETLNDRVHGLTERNTTLLARAIRTSRAQAPSADFTDALYLEEKRVVLPLSFCSEEHDDLLLLASVLREGPYALSPFMDDVNADLLEIVRH
;
A
#
# COMPACT_ATOMS: atom_id res chain seq x y z
N MET A 1 -39.14 38.34 -22.86
CA MET A 1 -38.66 36.95 -22.74
C MET A 1 -37.45 36.87 -23.65
N ALA A 2 -36.25 36.76 -23.07
CA ALA A 2 -35.01 36.67 -23.83
C ALA A 2 -34.72 35.18 -24.06
N ASP A 3 -34.72 34.77 -25.31
CA ASP A 3 -34.33 33.42 -25.72
C ASP A 3 -32.83 33.25 -25.50
N PHE A 4 -32.46 32.41 -24.55
CA PHE A 4 -31.10 31.93 -24.40
C PHE A 4 -30.88 30.83 -25.44
N LEU A 5 -30.19 31.18 -26.53
CA LEU A 5 -29.57 30.21 -27.42
C LEU A 5 -28.40 29.59 -26.67
N VAL A 6 -28.62 28.39 -26.14
CA VAL A 6 -27.55 27.54 -25.62
C VAL A 6 -26.79 26.98 -26.82
N ASP A 7 -25.51 27.30 -26.91
CA ASP A 7 -24.59 26.73 -27.88
C ASP A 7 -24.25 25.30 -27.46
N GLU A 8 -25.04 24.34 -27.96
CA GLU A 8 -24.90 22.91 -27.69
C GLU A 8 -23.57 22.33 -28.20
N SER A 9 -22.82 23.06 -29.05
CA SER A 9 -21.49 22.60 -29.52
C SER A 9 -20.41 22.62 -28.43
N LYS A 10 -20.66 23.28 -27.30
CA LYS A 10 -19.80 23.23 -26.10
C LYS A 10 -20.13 22.07 -25.15
N PHE A 11 -21.20 21.33 -25.42
CA PHE A 11 -21.60 20.11 -24.73
C PHE A 11 -21.35 18.87 -25.59
N LEU A 12 -20.27 18.88 -26.38
CA LEU A 12 -19.69 17.64 -26.87
C LEU A 12 -19.23 16.84 -25.66
N LEU A 13 -20.12 15.97 -25.17
CA LEU A 13 -19.73 14.74 -24.52
C LEU A 13 -18.70 14.11 -25.45
N ILE A 14 -17.42 14.11 -25.03
CA ILE A 14 -16.42 13.30 -25.70
C ILE A 14 -17.00 11.89 -25.68
N ASN A 15 -17.36 11.36 -26.85
CA ASN A 15 -17.87 10.01 -26.98
C ASN A 15 -16.94 9.08 -26.19
N GLU A 16 -17.46 8.44 -25.14
CA GLU A 16 -16.73 7.38 -24.42
C GLU A 16 -16.45 6.17 -25.35
N GLU A 17 -17.04 6.14 -26.54
CA GLU A 17 -16.99 5.04 -27.51
C GLU A 17 -15.70 4.96 -28.36
N GLU A 18 -14.69 5.82 -28.20
CA GLU A 18 -13.40 5.71 -28.93
C GLU A 18 -12.14 5.80 -28.05
N ARG A 19 -12.21 5.39 -26.77
CA ARG A 19 -10.96 5.17 -26.01
C ARG A 19 -10.36 3.82 -26.37
N GLY A 20 -9.52 3.82 -27.41
CA GLY A 20 -8.74 2.64 -27.80
C GLY A 20 -7.79 2.20 -26.68
N SER A 21 -7.69 0.89 -26.48
CA SER A 21 -6.67 0.31 -25.60
C SER A 21 -5.27 0.58 -26.16
N PHE A 22 -4.33 0.97 -25.29
CA PHE A 22 -2.92 1.15 -25.65
C PHE A 22 -2.28 -0.18 -26.02
N PHE A 23 -2.71 -1.27 -25.39
CA PHE A 23 -2.28 -2.64 -25.67
C PHE A 23 -3.48 -3.57 -25.77
N ASN A 24 -3.47 -4.48 -26.75
CA ASN A 24 -4.49 -5.53 -26.82
C ASN A 24 -4.15 -6.65 -25.83
N GLU A 25 -5.17 -7.35 -25.35
CA GLU A 25 -4.98 -8.59 -24.59
C GLU A 25 -4.11 -9.58 -25.39
N GLY A 26 -3.17 -10.23 -24.71
CA GLY A 26 -2.18 -11.11 -25.33
C GLY A 26 -0.91 -10.40 -25.86
N PHE A 27 -0.82 -9.07 -25.75
CA PHE A 27 0.40 -8.34 -26.11
C PHE A 27 1.55 -8.71 -25.16
N ILE A 28 2.71 -9.04 -25.72
CA ILE A 28 3.90 -9.46 -24.97
C ILE A 28 4.82 -8.25 -24.77
N LEU A 29 5.07 -7.90 -23.52
CA LEU A 29 6.00 -6.86 -23.10
C LEU A 29 7.47 -7.30 -23.33
N PRO A 30 8.43 -6.36 -23.39
CA PRO A 30 9.85 -6.68 -23.60
C PRO A 30 10.48 -7.62 -22.57
N ASP A 31 9.93 -7.69 -21.35
CA ASP A 31 10.35 -8.63 -20.31
C ASP A 31 9.70 -10.02 -20.43
N GLY A 32 8.80 -10.21 -21.38
CA GLY A 32 8.09 -11.45 -21.63
C GLY A 32 6.72 -11.55 -20.95
N MET A 33 6.30 -10.56 -20.16
CA MET A 33 4.97 -10.57 -19.55
C MET A 33 3.87 -10.30 -20.57
N VAL A 34 2.72 -10.96 -20.37
CA VAL A 34 1.56 -10.85 -21.25
C VAL A 34 0.53 -9.93 -20.62
N ILE A 35 0.07 -8.94 -21.40
CA ILE A 35 -1.02 -8.05 -21.01
C ILE A 35 -2.33 -8.84 -21.00
N GLY A 36 -3.01 -8.85 -19.85
CA GLY A 36 -4.36 -9.37 -19.68
C GLY A 36 -5.41 -8.25 -19.76
N ALA A 37 -6.49 -8.39 -19.00
CA ALA A 37 -7.64 -7.50 -19.05
C ALA A 37 -7.30 -6.06 -18.61
N MET A 38 -7.95 -5.08 -19.24
CA MET A 38 -7.90 -3.68 -18.81
C MET A 38 -8.81 -3.45 -17.60
N LEU A 39 -8.28 -2.82 -16.55
CA LEU A 39 -8.98 -2.56 -15.29
C LEU A 39 -9.53 -1.13 -15.22
N GLU A 40 -8.73 -0.15 -15.60
CA GLU A 40 -9.07 1.27 -15.56
C GLU A 40 -8.42 2.00 -16.75
N ASP A 41 -9.08 3.05 -17.26
CA ASP A 41 -8.60 3.80 -18.41
C ASP A 41 -8.74 5.31 -18.27
N SER A 42 -7.88 6.02 -18.98
CA SER A 42 -7.93 7.45 -19.19
C SER A 42 -7.26 7.81 -20.51
N GLU A 43 -7.25 9.10 -20.86
CA GLU A 43 -6.62 9.57 -22.10
C GLU A 43 -5.10 9.36 -22.11
N ASN A 44 -4.44 9.50 -20.96
CA ASN A 44 -2.97 9.52 -20.86
C ASN A 44 -2.36 8.32 -20.11
N TRP A 45 -3.20 7.48 -19.53
CA TRP A 45 -2.80 6.31 -18.75
C TRP A 45 -3.88 5.24 -18.79
N GLN A 46 -3.48 3.97 -18.67
CA GLN A 46 -4.36 2.81 -18.56
C GLN A 46 -3.73 1.81 -17.59
N ILE A 47 -4.57 1.10 -16.84
CA ILE A 47 -4.16 0.05 -15.90
C ILE A 47 -4.69 -1.27 -16.41
N TYR A 48 -3.80 -2.26 -16.50
CA TYR A 48 -4.11 -3.64 -16.86
C TYR A 48 -3.75 -4.59 -15.72
N VAL A 49 -4.24 -5.81 -15.81
CA VAL A 49 -3.68 -6.96 -15.09
C VAL A 49 -2.84 -7.80 -16.06
N SER A 50 -1.81 -8.48 -15.57
CA SER A 50 -1.09 -9.49 -16.34
C SER A 50 -1.95 -10.73 -16.58
N GLU A 51 -1.67 -11.50 -17.63
CA GLU A 51 -2.44 -12.72 -17.96
C GLU A 51 -2.43 -13.78 -16.83
N ASP A 52 -1.38 -13.78 -16.00
CA ASP A 52 -1.22 -14.67 -14.85
C ASP A 52 -1.76 -14.11 -13.52
N ASP A 53 -2.41 -12.94 -13.54
CA ASP A 53 -2.97 -12.25 -12.37
C ASP A 53 -1.96 -11.92 -11.25
N ASP A 54 -0.66 -11.93 -11.54
CA ASP A 54 0.39 -11.64 -10.56
C ASP A 54 0.75 -10.14 -10.48
N PHE A 55 0.52 -9.36 -11.56
CA PHE A 55 0.90 -7.95 -11.63
C PHE A 55 -0.20 -7.02 -12.18
N HIS A 56 -0.35 -5.86 -11.54
CA HIS A 56 -0.95 -4.68 -12.14
C HIS A 56 0.08 -3.96 -13.03
N ILE A 57 -0.35 -3.50 -14.19
CA ILE A 57 0.49 -2.88 -15.21
C ILE A 57 -0.08 -1.49 -15.52
N LEU A 58 0.59 -0.45 -15.04
CA LEU A 58 0.28 0.94 -15.39
C LEU A 58 1.03 1.33 -16.66
N ALA A 59 0.31 1.50 -17.76
CA ALA A 59 0.82 2.05 -19.01
C ALA A 59 0.50 3.53 -19.12
N VAL A 60 1.50 4.37 -19.39
CA VAL A 60 1.32 5.82 -19.55
C VAL A 60 1.97 6.34 -20.83
N LYS A 61 1.39 7.39 -21.40
CA LYS A 61 1.99 8.09 -22.54
C LYS A 61 3.27 8.82 -22.12
N ASP A 62 4.22 8.93 -23.05
CA ASP A 62 5.51 9.63 -22.89
C ASP A 62 5.37 11.01 -22.22
N SER A 63 4.40 11.81 -22.65
CA SER A 63 4.17 13.17 -22.14
C SER A 63 3.79 13.24 -20.66
N LEU A 64 3.15 12.19 -20.10
CA LEU A 64 2.79 12.13 -18.69
C LEU A 64 3.96 11.59 -17.85
N ALA A 65 4.63 10.55 -18.32
CA ALA A 65 5.80 9.98 -17.65
C ALA A 65 6.93 11.01 -17.48
N GLU A 66 7.22 11.78 -18.52
CA GLU A 66 8.26 12.82 -18.48
C GLU A 66 7.95 13.92 -17.43
N LYS A 67 6.67 14.24 -17.19
CA LYS A 67 6.28 15.15 -16.10
C LYS A 67 6.58 14.55 -14.73
N TRP A 68 6.33 13.26 -14.55
CA TRP A 68 6.66 12.55 -13.30
C TRP A 68 8.16 12.50 -13.06
N PHE A 69 8.95 12.22 -14.10
CA PHE A 69 10.42 12.22 -14.02
C PHE A 69 10.97 13.60 -13.69
N ALA A 70 10.49 14.65 -14.37
CA ALA A 70 10.92 16.02 -14.15
C ALA A 70 10.58 16.52 -12.74
N ALA A 71 9.43 16.11 -12.19
CA ALA A 71 9.01 16.45 -10.84
C ALA A 71 9.67 15.59 -9.75
N GLY A 72 10.31 14.47 -10.12
CA GLY A 72 10.95 13.54 -9.18
C GLY A 72 10.00 12.57 -8.48
N PHE A 73 8.77 12.38 -8.98
CA PHE A 73 7.85 11.36 -8.45
C PHE A 73 8.34 9.95 -8.76
N LEU A 74 8.87 9.75 -9.96
CA LEU A 74 9.47 8.50 -10.41
C LEU A 74 10.77 8.81 -11.14
N THR A 75 11.59 7.79 -11.31
CA THR A 75 12.79 7.83 -12.14
C THR A 75 12.57 6.97 -13.38
N SER A 76 13.25 7.29 -14.47
CA SER A 76 13.18 6.48 -15.70
C SER A 76 13.62 5.03 -15.49
N SER A 77 14.44 4.75 -14.47
CA SER A 77 14.86 3.38 -14.12
C SER A 77 13.75 2.53 -13.49
N GLN A 78 12.70 3.16 -12.97
CA GLN A 78 11.55 2.48 -12.37
C GLN A 78 10.46 2.14 -13.39
N MET A 79 10.60 2.59 -14.64
CA MET A 79 9.63 2.36 -15.70
C MET A 79 10.28 1.78 -16.95
N MET A 80 9.58 0.87 -17.61
CA MET A 80 10.02 0.27 -18.87
C MET A 80 9.45 1.05 -20.05
N ALA A 81 10.30 1.45 -20.99
CA ALA A 81 9.84 2.06 -22.23
C ALA A 81 9.39 0.99 -23.23
N VAL A 82 8.21 1.17 -23.83
CA VAL A 82 7.62 0.27 -24.82
C VAL A 82 7.04 1.07 -25.97
N GLU A 83 7.27 0.64 -27.21
CA GLU A 83 6.65 1.22 -28.39
C GLU A 83 5.53 0.32 -28.89
N ASN A 84 4.35 0.91 -29.14
CA ASN A 84 3.24 0.21 -29.77
C ASN A 84 2.49 1.15 -30.73
N GLY A 85 2.20 0.67 -31.94
CA GLY A 85 1.49 1.46 -32.95
C GLY A 85 2.15 2.79 -33.33
N GLY A 86 3.47 2.92 -33.16
CA GLY A 86 4.22 4.17 -33.41
C GLY A 86 4.13 5.21 -32.28
N ALA A 87 3.45 4.88 -31.18
CA ALA A 87 3.44 5.66 -29.94
C ALA A 87 4.38 5.04 -28.90
N LYS A 88 5.04 5.91 -28.12
CA LYS A 88 5.91 5.52 -27.01
C LYS A 88 5.13 5.58 -25.70
N PHE A 89 5.23 4.51 -24.93
CA PHE A 89 4.63 4.34 -23.62
C PHE A 89 5.71 4.01 -22.59
N PHE A 90 5.43 4.35 -21.33
CA PHE A 90 6.19 3.86 -20.19
C PHE A 90 5.30 2.98 -19.32
N ILE A 91 5.88 1.90 -18.83
CA ILE A 91 5.18 0.87 -18.08
C ILE A 91 5.75 0.79 -16.67
N LEU A 92 4.88 0.86 -15.69
CA LEU A 92 5.19 0.61 -14.28
C LEU A 92 4.45 -0.65 -13.84
N MET A 93 5.20 -1.60 -13.30
CA MET A 93 4.67 -2.89 -12.87
C MET A 93 4.59 -2.93 -11.36
N SER A 94 3.44 -3.31 -10.83
CA SER A 94 3.19 -3.47 -9.41
C SER A 94 2.62 -4.85 -9.14
N PRO A 95 3.10 -5.61 -8.14
CA PRO A 95 2.43 -6.83 -7.70
C PRO A 95 0.92 -6.59 -7.47
N VAL A 96 0.06 -7.53 -7.85
CA VAL A 96 -1.40 -7.44 -7.60
C VAL A 96 -1.73 -7.33 -6.11
N ALA A 97 -0.83 -7.85 -5.26
CA ALA A 97 -0.92 -7.71 -3.82
C ALA A 97 -0.85 -6.25 -3.31
N LEU A 98 -0.31 -5.33 -4.12
CA LEU A 98 -0.20 -3.90 -3.83
C LEU A 98 -1.20 -3.12 -4.68
N LYS A 99 -1.89 -2.15 -4.08
CA LYS A 99 -2.90 -1.38 -4.79
C LYS A 99 -2.27 -0.45 -5.82
N LEU A 100 -2.79 -0.53 -7.04
CA LEU A 100 -2.58 0.42 -8.12
C LEU A 100 -3.95 0.78 -8.70
N SER A 101 -4.42 2.00 -8.48
CA SER A 101 -5.73 2.45 -8.96
C SER A 101 -5.84 3.97 -8.97
N HIS A 102 -6.86 4.50 -9.64
CA HIS A 102 -7.26 5.88 -9.43
C HIS A 102 -7.63 6.16 -7.97
N ILE A 103 -7.34 7.37 -7.47
CA ILE A 103 -7.55 7.74 -6.06
C ILE A 103 -9.02 7.62 -5.62
N SER A 104 -9.98 7.88 -6.52
CA SER A 104 -11.40 7.72 -6.23
C SER A 104 -11.83 6.26 -6.01
N GLY A 105 -11.05 5.30 -6.49
CA GLY A 105 -11.26 3.86 -6.29
C GLY A 105 -10.69 3.34 -4.97
N VAL A 106 -9.94 4.16 -4.23
CA VAL A 106 -9.29 3.75 -2.97
C VAL A 106 -10.29 3.71 -1.82
N HIS A 107 -10.39 2.56 -1.15
CA HIS A 107 -11.29 2.36 -0.02
C HIS A 107 -10.58 1.62 1.10
N CYS A 108 -10.46 2.24 2.27
CA CYS A 108 -9.69 1.68 3.39
C CYS A 108 -10.39 0.52 4.12
N LYS A 109 -11.69 0.32 3.89
CA LYS A 109 -12.49 -0.80 4.44
C LYS A 109 -12.26 -1.08 5.94
N LYS A 110 -12.15 -0.02 6.76
CA LYS A 110 -11.85 -0.08 8.22
C LYS A 110 -10.45 -0.60 8.61
N SER A 111 -9.54 -0.79 7.66
CA SER A 111 -8.14 -1.10 7.95
C SER A 111 -7.38 0.15 8.39
N CYS A 112 -6.78 0.10 9.57
CA CYS A 112 -5.96 1.19 10.10
C CYS A 112 -4.63 1.27 9.34
N ARG A 113 -4.01 0.11 9.10
CA ARG A 113 -2.83 -0.06 8.25
C ARG A 113 -3.01 0.59 6.89
N TYR A 114 -4.16 0.36 6.23
CA TYR A 114 -4.39 0.89 4.89
C TYR A 114 -4.61 2.42 4.91
N ALA A 115 -5.38 2.91 5.89
CA ALA A 115 -5.59 4.34 6.06
C ALA A 115 -4.26 5.09 6.30
N LEU A 116 -3.37 4.50 7.12
CA LEU A 116 -2.03 5.03 7.36
C LEU A 116 -1.13 4.96 6.12
N ASN A 117 -1.21 3.90 5.31
CA ASN A 117 -0.52 3.81 4.01
C ASN A 117 -0.94 4.95 3.08
N LEU A 118 -2.24 5.22 2.97
CA LEU A 118 -2.73 6.32 2.14
C LEU A 118 -2.28 7.68 2.68
N ALA A 119 -2.31 7.88 4.00
CA ALA A 119 -1.82 9.11 4.62
C ALA A 119 -0.33 9.34 4.33
N SER A 120 0.49 8.28 4.39
CA SER A 120 1.91 8.32 4.02
C SER A 120 2.09 8.76 2.57
N ALA A 121 1.26 8.26 1.64
CA ALA A 121 1.33 8.65 0.24
C ALA A 121 0.99 10.14 0.00
N PHE A 122 0.01 10.69 0.71
CA PHE A 122 -0.24 12.14 0.70
C PHE A 122 0.97 12.93 1.20
N GLN A 123 1.56 12.52 2.33
CA GLN A 123 2.74 13.17 2.90
C GLN A 123 3.93 13.14 1.94
N HIS A 124 4.27 11.96 1.42
CA HIS A 124 5.37 11.76 0.50
C HIS A 124 5.19 12.59 -0.78
N THR A 125 3.99 12.57 -1.35
CA THR A 125 3.67 13.35 -2.56
C THR A 125 3.83 14.86 -2.30
N ARG A 126 3.39 15.36 -1.15
CA ARG A 126 3.52 16.78 -0.77
C ARG A 126 4.94 17.20 -0.41
N MET A 127 5.79 16.26 0.05
CA MET A 127 7.24 16.50 0.21
C MET A 127 7.92 16.73 -1.14
N ILE A 128 7.45 16.08 -2.21
CA ILE A 128 7.98 16.24 -3.57
C ILE A 128 7.38 17.49 -4.24
N ASN A 129 6.06 17.68 -4.16
CA ASN A 129 5.37 18.82 -4.76
C ASN A 129 4.15 19.25 -3.92
N SER A 130 4.23 20.44 -3.33
CA SER A 130 3.18 20.96 -2.44
C SER A 130 1.92 21.42 -3.16
N GLU A 131 1.98 21.73 -4.46
CA GLU A 131 0.92 22.48 -5.18
C GLU A 131 0.17 21.64 -6.22
N VAL A 132 0.58 20.39 -6.45
CA VAL A 132 -0.04 19.60 -7.52
C VAL A 132 -1.47 19.19 -7.18
N ASN A 133 -2.36 19.19 -8.17
CA ASN A 133 -3.73 18.69 -8.01
C ASN A 133 -3.70 17.16 -7.91
N LEU A 134 -4.27 16.62 -6.83
CA LEU A 134 -4.31 15.18 -6.54
C LEU A 134 -5.69 14.55 -6.75
N ARG A 135 -6.68 15.32 -7.22
CA ARG A 135 -8.07 14.88 -7.34
C ARG A 135 -8.23 13.63 -8.22
N ASP A 136 -7.46 13.53 -9.28
CA ASP A 136 -7.45 12.40 -10.21
C ASP A 136 -6.09 11.71 -10.26
N ALA A 137 -5.33 11.79 -9.18
CA ALA A 137 -4.06 11.10 -9.07
C ALA A 137 -4.23 9.58 -9.10
N ILE A 138 -3.21 8.89 -9.58
CA ILE A 138 -3.09 7.43 -9.53
C ILE A 138 -2.38 7.08 -8.23
N TYR A 139 -3.05 6.34 -7.35
CA TYR A 139 -2.45 5.82 -6.14
C TYR A 139 -1.59 4.61 -6.47
N THR A 140 -0.32 4.66 -6.06
CA THR A 140 0.62 3.56 -6.17
C THR A 140 1.17 3.20 -4.80
N GLU A 141 0.70 2.07 -4.26
CA GLU A 141 1.09 1.62 -2.92
C GLU A 141 2.57 1.21 -2.85
N GLN A 142 3.10 0.59 -3.92
CA GLN A 142 4.50 0.15 -4.00
C GLN A 142 5.50 1.29 -3.76
N TYR A 143 5.19 2.49 -4.26
CA TYR A 143 6.05 3.67 -4.12
C TYR A 143 5.57 4.62 -3.03
N SER A 144 4.42 4.33 -2.40
CA SER A 144 3.75 5.22 -1.46
C SER A 144 3.56 6.62 -2.04
N LEU A 145 2.98 6.72 -3.23
CA LEU A 145 2.81 7.99 -3.95
C LEU A 145 1.41 8.14 -4.57
N LEU A 146 1.02 9.39 -4.78
CA LEU A 146 -0.11 9.80 -5.59
C LEU A 146 0.45 10.45 -6.85
N LEU A 147 0.40 9.76 -7.98
CA LEU A 147 0.94 10.23 -9.25
C LEU A 147 -0.07 11.17 -9.92
N PRO A 148 0.23 12.47 -10.06
CA PRO A 148 -0.70 13.44 -10.64
C PRO A 148 -0.84 13.26 -12.15
N THR A 149 -2.05 13.39 -12.67
CA THR A 149 -2.35 13.25 -14.11
C THR A 149 -2.36 14.59 -14.86
N TYR A 150 -2.35 15.72 -14.12
CA TYR A 150 -2.34 17.09 -14.64
C TYR A 150 -3.53 17.44 -15.54
N THR A 151 -4.70 16.88 -15.28
CA THR A 151 -5.93 17.28 -15.98
C THR A 151 -6.44 18.64 -15.49
N GLN A 152 -7.38 19.23 -16.23
CA GLN A 152 -7.94 20.55 -15.90
C GLN A 152 -9.10 20.49 -14.88
N ILE A 153 -9.24 19.38 -14.16
CA ILE A 153 -10.32 19.25 -13.19
C ILE A 153 -10.11 20.18 -11.99
N PRO A 154 -11.18 20.69 -11.37
CA PRO A 154 -11.06 21.55 -10.19
C PRO A 154 -10.39 20.81 -9.04
N GLU A 155 -9.51 21.49 -8.31
CA GLU A 155 -8.85 20.94 -7.13
C GLU A 155 -9.85 20.60 -6.02
N ILE A 156 -9.57 19.54 -5.26
CA ILE A 156 -10.26 19.17 -4.02
C ILE A 156 -9.19 19.10 -2.93
N ALA A 157 -9.53 19.49 -1.71
CA ALA A 157 -8.61 19.42 -0.59
C ALA A 157 -8.12 17.97 -0.34
N ASP A 158 -6.82 17.82 -0.02
CA ASP A 158 -6.24 16.51 0.33
C ASP A 158 -7.01 15.79 1.43
N ARG A 159 -7.45 16.54 2.43
CA ARG A 159 -8.25 16.02 3.55
C ARG A 159 -9.61 15.51 3.09
N ALA A 160 -10.23 16.12 2.10
CA ALA A 160 -11.49 15.66 1.53
C ALA A 160 -11.28 14.37 0.73
N LEU A 161 -10.21 14.30 -0.09
CA LEU A 161 -9.80 13.07 -0.80
C LEU A 161 -9.49 11.93 0.18
N TYR A 162 -8.77 12.20 1.26
CA TYR A 162 -8.50 11.21 2.29
C TYR A 162 -9.78 10.73 2.99
N LEU A 163 -10.67 11.65 3.40
CA LEU A 163 -11.95 11.29 4.00
C LEU A 163 -12.81 10.47 3.05
N ASN A 164 -12.71 10.74 1.74
CA ASN A 164 -13.42 9.99 0.72
C ASN A 164 -12.99 8.52 0.70
N ALA A 165 -11.70 8.21 0.89
CA ALA A 165 -11.22 6.84 0.99
C ALA A 165 -11.63 6.12 2.31
N LEU A 166 -12.02 6.88 3.34
CA LEU A 166 -12.54 6.36 4.60
C LEU A 166 -14.08 6.26 4.63
N ARG A 167 -14.75 6.43 3.50
CA ARG A 167 -16.22 6.26 3.40
C ARG A 167 -16.58 4.78 3.32
N ASN A 168 -17.78 4.47 3.78
CA ASN A 168 -18.42 3.18 3.50
C ASN A 168 -19.17 3.31 2.17
N GLU A 169 -18.86 2.45 1.19
CA GLU A 169 -19.32 2.50 -0.22
C GLU A 169 -20.82 2.75 -0.41
N LYS A 170 -21.66 2.36 0.55
CA LYS A 170 -23.13 2.31 0.37
C LYS A 170 -23.90 3.51 0.91
N GLN A 171 -23.27 4.47 1.60
CA GLN A 171 -24.05 5.40 2.46
C GLN A 171 -23.60 6.87 2.48
N GLN A 172 -22.50 7.27 1.80
CA GLN A 172 -21.98 8.64 1.92
C GLN A 172 -21.62 9.26 0.56
N ALA A 173 -22.21 10.42 0.28
CA ALA A 173 -21.87 11.25 -0.88
C ALA A 173 -20.39 11.65 -0.86
N GLU A 174 -19.83 11.94 -2.02
CA GLU A 174 -18.46 12.40 -2.15
C GLU A 174 -18.26 13.78 -1.55
N ASN A 175 -17.20 13.90 -0.75
CA ASN A 175 -16.74 15.17 -0.26
C ASN A 175 -15.93 15.87 -1.35
N LEU A 176 -16.49 16.96 -1.86
CA LEU A 176 -15.89 17.80 -2.90
C LEU A 176 -15.39 19.14 -2.34
N SER A 177 -15.17 19.24 -1.03
CA SER A 177 -14.66 20.46 -0.39
C SER A 177 -13.29 20.85 -0.96
N ASP A 178 -13.17 22.12 -1.32
CA ASP A 178 -11.92 22.73 -1.74
C ASP A 178 -11.00 23.03 -0.54
N SER A 179 -9.80 23.51 -0.85
CA SER A 179 -8.76 23.85 0.13
C SER A 179 -9.14 25.03 1.04
N GLU A 180 -10.12 25.87 0.66
CA GLU A 180 -10.66 26.94 1.52
C GLU A 180 -11.64 26.38 2.55
N ALA A 181 -12.55 25.49 2.12
CA ALA A 181 -13.52 24.84 2.99
C ALA A 181 -12.87 23.82 3.95
N MET A 182 -11.77 23.18 3.53
CA MET A 182 -11.05 22.20 4.33
C MET A 182 -9.54 22.47 4.34
N THR A 183 -9.15 23.47 5.13
CA THR A 183 -7.76 23.92 5.22
C THR A 183 -6.81 22.85 5.79
N GLY A 184 -5.57 22.88 5.32
CA GLY A 184 -4.45 22.08 5.82
C GLY A 184 -4.28 20.72 5.13
N PHE A 185 -3.14 20.09 5.39
CA PHE A 185 -2.76 18.81 4.79
C PHE A 185 -3.15 17.61 5.66
N VAL A 186 -3.00 16.40 5.11
CA VAL A 186 -3.28 15.10 5.76
C VAL A 186 -2.18 14.76 6.77
N SER A 187 -2.05 15.54 7.84
CA SER A 187 -1.02 15.33 8.87
C SER A 187 -1.33 14.11 9.74
N LEU A 188 -0.30 13.45 10.28
CA LEU A 188 -0.50 12.29 11.16
C LEU A 188 -1.35 12.61 12.40
N VAL A 189 -1.21 13.82 12.97
CA VAL A 189 -2.04 14.28 14.10
C VAL A 189 -3.51 14.35 13.71
N TRP A 190 -3.80 14.90 12.53
CA TRP A 190 -5.17 14.98 12.01
C TRP A 190 -5.71 13.58 11.67
N VAL A 191 -4.89 12.72 11.05
CA VAL A 191 -5.25 11.33 10.74
C VAL A 191 -5.61 10.55 12.00
N LYS A 192 -4.78 10.59 13.06
CA LYS A 192 -5.08 9.92 14.35
C LYS A 192 -6.43 10.38 14.91
N LYS A 193 -6.75 11.68 14.82
CA LYS A 193 -8.06 12.22 15.24
C LYS A 193 -9.21 11.66 14.40
N VAL A 194 -9.09 11.70 13.07
CA VAL A 194 -10.14 11.21 12.15
C VAL A 194 -10.39 9.72 12.32
N LEU A 195 -9.33 8.91 12.46
CA LEU A 195 -9.44 7.47 12.65
C LEU A 195 -10.16 7.14 13.96
N ARG A 196 -9.85 7.86 15.05
CA ARG A 196 -10.57 7.74 16.32
C ARG A 196 -12.05 8.09 16.19
N GLU A 197 -12.38 9.20 15.52
CA GLU A 197 -13.78 9.62 15.28
C GLU A 197 -14.56 8.61 14.44
N LYS A 198 -13.90 7.94 13.49
CA LYS A 198 -14.48 6.90 12.63
C LYS A 198 -14.40 5.48 13.23
N GLN A 199 -13.99 5.34 14.51
CA GLN A 199 -13.93 4.07 15.23
C GLN A 199 -13.00 3.03 14.59
N TYR A 200 -11.86 3.47 14.05
CA TYR A 200 -10.74 2.58 13.72
C TYR A 200 -10.00 2.16 14.99
N ALA A 201 -9.11 1.17 14.89
CA ALA A 201 -8.24 0.75 15.98
C ALA A 201 -7.45 1.94 16.57
N GLU A 202 -7.34 1.99 17.91
CA GLU A 202 -6.74 3.13 18.59
C GLU A 202 -5.22 3.19 18.41
N LEU A 203 -4.73 4.35 17.95
CA LEU A 203 -3.30 4.65 17.78
C LEU A 203 -2.77 5.47 18.96
N ASN A 204 -2.77 4.89 20.16
CA ASN A 204 -2.41 5.59 21.41
C ASN A 204 -0.92 5.60 21.75
N TYR A 205 -0.06 5.19 20.83
CA TYR A 205 1.38 5.15 21.05
C TYR A 205 2.06 6.45 20.61
N GLU A 206 3.06 6.87 21.40
CA GLU A 206 4.01 7.90 20.99
C GLU A 206 4.83 7.37 19.81
N ASN A 207 5.06 8.22 18.82
CA ASN A 207 5.83 7.83 17.66
C ASN A 207 7.32 7.88 18.02
N TRP A 208 8.07 6.85 17.66
CA TRP A 208 9.51 6.84 17.89
C TRP A 208 10.28 7.68 16.88
N LEU A 209 9.78 7.80 15.66
CA LEU A 209 10.30 8.69 14.61
C LEU A 209 9.20 9.59 14.06
N GLY A 210 9.61 10.75 13.57
CA GLY A 210 8.79 11.74 12.88
C GLY A 210 8.96 11.70 11.35
N ILE A 211 8.03 12.34 10.64
CA ILE A 211 8.13 12.57 9.19
C ILE A 211 9.33 13.48 8.94
N GLY A 212 10.18 13.12 7.97
CA GLY A 212 11.40 13.83 7.60
C GLY A 212 12.65 13.38 8.35
N ASP A 213 12.52 12.54 9.38
CA ASP A 213 13.69 11.98 10.08
C ASP A 213 14.55 11.15 9.12
N ALA A 214 15.86 11.24 9.29
CA ALA A 214 16.83 10.53 8.47
C ALA A 214 16.77 9.02 8.72
N ALA A 215 16.63 8.25 7.64
CA ALA A 215 16.58 6.79 7.68
C ALA A 215 17.77 6.13 6.98
N GLY A 216 18.60 6.89 6.25
CA GLY A 216 19.62 6.35 5.34
C GLY A 216 20.56 5.33 6.00
N ASP A 217 21.05 5.64 7.21
CA ASP A 217 21.99 4.80 7.96
C ASP A 217 21.47 3.37 8.20
N PHE A 218 20.15 3.22 8.35
CA PHE A 218 19.50 1.93 8.60
C PHE A 218 19.14 1.19 7.31
N LEU A 219 19.05 1.91 6.19
CA LEU A 219 18.65 1.36 4.90
C LEU A 219 19.85 0.95 4.03
N GLY A 220 21.07 1.15 4.52
CA GLY A 220 22.31 0.90 3.76
C GLY A 220 22.59 2.00 2.72
N GLN A 221 22.11 3.21 2.99
CA GLN A 221 22.31 4.39 2.16
C GLN A 221 23.00 5.50 2.99
N PRO A 222 23.57 6.55 2.37
CA PRO A 222 24.02 7.71 3.13
C PRO A 222 22.86 8.34 3.91
N SER A 223 23.12 8.84 5.12
CA SER A 223 22.10 9.27 6.09
C SER A 223 21.06 10.25 5.52
N ASN A 224 21.47 11.14 4.63
CA ASN A 224 20.62 12.18 4.03
C ASN A 224 19.89 11.74 2.74
N CYS A 225 20.04 10.49 2.32
CA CYS A 225 19.45 10.00 1.06
C CYS A 225 18.11 9.30 1.24
N ALA A 226 17.66 9.11 2.49
CA ALA A 226 16.37 8.50 2.78
C ALA A 226 15.72 9.12 4.01
N GLN A 227 14.42 9.37 3.93
CA GLN A 227 13.63 10.00 4.99
C GLN A 227 12.36 9.20 5.30
N ILE A 228 11.90 9.32 6.55
CA ILE A 228 10.61 8.78 6.98
C ILE A 228 9.49 9.61 6.36
N THR A 229 8.54 8.95 5.69
CA THR A 229 7.38 9.60 5.05
C THR A 229 6.07 9.42 5.83
N GLY A 230 5.98 8.38 6.67
CA GLY A 230 4.79 8.11 7.45
C GLY A 230 4.92 6.97 8.45
N LEU A 231 4.01 6.94 9.43
CA LEU A 231 3.82 5.80 10.33
C LEU A 231 2.79 4.86 9.70
N LEU A 232 3.10 3.57 9.68
CA LEU A 232 2.31 2.55 8.99
C LEU A 232 1.64 1.55 9.94
N ILE A 233 2.33 1.18 11.02
CA ILE A 233 1.81 0.33 12.10
C ILE A 233 2.32 0.91 13.42
N ALA A 234 1.44 1.04 14.40
CA ALA A 234 1.78 1.44 15.75
C ALA A 234 1.39 0.34 16.74
N SER A 235 2.38 -0.29 17.35
CA SER A 235 2.21 -1.24 18.45
C SER A 235 3.05 -0.79 19.64
N GLN A 236 2.78 -1.39 20.80
CA GLN A 236 3.60 -1.19 22.00
C GLN A 236 5.05 -1.62 21.76
N HIS A 237 5.24 -2.72 21.03
CA HIS A 237 6.53 -3.41 20.91
C HIS A 237 7.28 -3.12 19.62
N PHE A 238 6.59 -2.62 18.61
CA PHE A 238 7.18 -2.26 17.34
C PHE A 238 6.41 -1.15 16.63
N GLN A 239 7.09 -0.46 15.74
CA GLN A 239 6.49 0.51 14.84
C GLN A 239 7.04 0.31 13.43
N LEU A 240 6.17 0.29 12.45
CA LEU A 240 6.55 0.23 11.05
C LEU A 240 6.48 1.64 10.47
N PHE A 241 7.56 2.08 9.83
CA PHE A 241 7.62 3.36 9.16
C PHE A 241 7.80 3.19 7.66
N ASP A 242 7.14 4.08 6.94
CA ASP A 242 7.33 4.28 5.52
C ASP A 242 8.53 5.19 5.25
N THR A 243 9.13 5.03 4.08
CA THR A 243 10.23 5.89 3.62
C THR A 243 10.02 6.34 2.18
N ASP A 244 10.76 7.35 1.77
CA ASP A 244 10.86 7.81 0.37
C ASP A 244 11.61 6.81 -0.55
N THR A 245 12.09 5.69 0.01
CA THR A 245 12.76 4.62 -0.73
C THR A 245 11.84 3.42 -0.99
N GLN A 246 12.39 2.36 -1.60
CA GLN A 246 11.72 1.07 -1.80
C GLN A 246 11.79 0.14 -0.57
N LYS A 247 12.06 0.71 0.61
CA LYS A 247 12.14 -0.02 1.88
C LYS A 247 11.22 0.58 2.93
N TYR A 248 10.66 -0.27 3.78
CA TYR A 248 10.13 0.10 5.07
C TYR A 248 11.23 0.03 6.13
N LEU A 249 11.03 0.74 7.23
CA LEU A 249 11.85 0.66 8.43
C LEU A 249 11.00 0.12 9.58
N LEU A 250 11.25 -1.13 9.99
CA LEU A 250 10.66 -1.70 11.19
C LEU A 250 11.54 -1.36 12.38
N ILE A 251 10.98 -0.72 13.39
CA ILE A 251 11.65 -0.47 14.67
C ILE A 251 11.02 -1.40 15.71
N ILE A 252 11.86 -1.98 16.55
CA ILE A 252 11.50 -2.97 17.57
C ILE A 252 12.09 -2.51 18.91
N ASP A 253 11.31 -2.58 19.99
CA ASP A 253 11.82 -2.33 21.33
C ASP A 253 12.76 -3.45 21.82
N GLU A 254 13.58 -3.15 22.82
CA GLU A 254 14.56 -4.11 23.35
C GLU A 254 13.92 -5.35 23.98
N LEU A 255 12.80 -5.20 24.68
CA LEU A 255 12.14 -6.30 25.39
C LEU A 255 11.58 -7.33 24.41
N TRP A 256 10.95 -6.86 23.33
CA TRP A 256 10.39 -7.71 22.29
C TRP A 256 11.50 -8.34 21.45
N ALA A 257 12.57 -7.60 21.12
CA ALA A 257 13.74 -8.18 20.46
C ALA A 257 14.33 -9.35 21.26
N ASP A 258 14.48 -9.19 22.58
CA ASP A 258 15.03 -10.24 23.44
C ASP A 258 14.11 -11.47 23.49
N ALA A 259 12.79 -11.28 23.58
CA ALA A 259 11.81 -12.38 23.53
C ALA A 259 11.82 -13.12 22.18
N LEU A 260 11.92 -12.39 21.08
CA LEU A 260 12.04 -12.93 19.73
C LEU A 260 13.34 -13.71 19.52
N LEU A 261 14.44 -13.26 20.11
CA LEU A 261 15.72 -13.97 20.06
C LEU A 261 15.69 -15.27 20.87
N GLN A 262 15.04 -15.27 22.04
CA GLN A 262 14.88 -16.46 22.88
C GLN A 262 14.03 -17.55 22.22
N SER A 263 13.02 -17.16 21.45
CA SER A 263 12.17 -18.08 20.65
C SER A 263 12.80 -18.50 19.31
N SER A 264 14.02 -18.04 19.01
CA SER A 264 14.72 -18.30 17.75
C SER A 264 14.03 -17.80 16.46
N LEU A 265 12.98 -16.98 16.58
CA LEU A 265 12.22 -16.45 15.43
C LEU A 265 13.04 -15.47 14.59
N VAL A 266 13.98 -14.75 15.21
CA VAL A 266 14.76 -13.69 14.56
C VAL A 266 16.27 -13.91 14.62
N THR A 267 16.73 -15.13 14.92
CA THR A 267 18.17 -15.43 15.09
C THR A 267 19.02 -15.10 13.85
N HIS A 268 18.41 -15.14 12.66
CA HIS A 268 19.07 -14.84 11.39
C HIS A 268 18.92 -13.38 10.96
N PHE A 269 18.28 -12.53 11.76
CA PHE A 269 18.02 -11.14 11.39
C PHE A 269 19.20 -10.27 11.75
N THR A 270 19.53 -9.32 10.87
CA THR A 270 20.48 -8.27 11.20
C THR A 270 19.72 -7.10 11.80
N LEU A 271 19.63 -7.08 13.13
CA LEU A 271 19.01 -6.01 13.91
C LEU A 271 20.04 -4.92 14.20
N THR A 272 19.83 -3.72 13.64
CA THR A 272 20.74 -2.59 13.82
C THR A 272 20.35 -1.80 15.07
N PRO A 273 21.22 -1.64 16.08
CA PRO A 273 20.89 -0.88 17.28
C PRO A 273 20.57 0.59 16.95
N LEU A 274 19.50 1.11 17.55
CA LEU A 274 18.99 2.46 17.36
C LEU A 274 18.63 3.08 18.72
N PRO A 275 19.46 3.97 19.28
CA PRO A 275 19.12 4.68 20.51
C PRO A 275 18.17 5.84 20.20
N ILE A 276 17.02 5.89 20.89
CA ILE A 276 16.04 6.99 20.81
C ILE A 276 15.69 7.40 22.24
N ASP A 277 15.88 8.67 22.59
CA ASP A 277 15.58 9.24 23.91
C ASP A 277 16.15 8.43 25.10
N GLY A 278 17.37 7.91 24.94
CA GLY A 278 18.05 7.12 25.97
C GLY A 278 17.52 5.69 26.14
N ARG A 279 16.55 5.26 25.33
CA ARG A 279 16.10 3.88 25.22
C ARG A 279 16.72 3.21 24.00
N LYS A 280 16.94 1.91 24.10
CA LYS A 280 17.51 1.11 23.03
C LYS A 280 16.40 0.46 22.22
N TYR A 281 16.42 0.69 20.92
CA TYR A 281 15.58 0.03 19.94
C TYR A 281 16.47 -0.70 18.92
N TYR A 282 15.83 -1.46 18.05
CA TYR A 282 16.48 -2.10 16.92
C TYR A 282 15.74 -1.78 15.63
N ALA A 283 16.49 -1.42 14.60
CA ALA A 283 15.99 -1.15 13.26
C ALA A 283 16.21 -2.36 12.34
N LEU A 284 15.20 -2.68 11.55
CA LEU A 284 15.21 -3.71 10.51
C LEU A 284 14.66 -3.14 9.20
N PRO A 285 15.49 -2.97 8.15
CA PRO A 285 15.01 -2.60 6.83
C PRO A 285 14.28 -3.76 6.16
N LEU A 286 13.13 -3.49 5.54
CA LEU A 286 12.30 -4.48 4.83
C LEU A 286 11.93 -3.95 3.44
N SER A 287 11.86 -4.79 2.42
CA SER A 287 11.48 -4.33 1.07
C SER A 287 9.96 -4.14 0.93
N LYS A 288 9.53 -3.04 0.31
CA LYS A 288 8.10 -2.73 0.08
C LYS A 288 7.38 -3.71 -0.85
N LYS A 289 8.13 -4.52 -1.60
CA LYS A 289 7.55 -5.52 -2.52
C LYS A 289 6.99 -6.76 -1.81
N TYR A 290 7.23 -6.89 -0.50
CA TYR A 290 6.78 -8.01 0.33
C TYR A 290 5.83 -7.51 1.41
N ALA A 291 4.87 -8.34 1.80
CA ALA A 291 3.92 -8.00 2.85
C ALA A 291 4.60 -7.78 4.21
N VAL A 292 4.21 -6.69 4.86
CA VAL A 292 4.53 -6.37 6.25
C VAL A 292 3.24 -5.85 6.91
N GLU A 293 2.55 -6.72 7.61
CA GLU A 293 1.20 -6.48 8.15
C GLU A 293 0.92 -7.30 9.40
N THR A 294 0.02 -6.81 10.24
CA THR A 294 -0.50 -7.61 11.36
C THR A 294 -1.62 -8.51 10.85
N LEU A 295 -1.69 -9.74 11.38
CA LEU A 295 -2.66 -10.73 10.89
C LEU A 295 -4.14 -10.32 11.13
N ASN A 296 -4.38 -9.38 12.05
CA ASN A 296 -5.70 -8.80 12.34
C ASN A 296 -6.02 -7.49 11.58
N ASP A 297 -5.09 -6.91 10.82
CA ASP A 297 -5.30 -5.67 10.05
C ASP A 297 -4.53 -5.72 8.72
N ARG A 298 -4.96 -6.63 7.85
CA ARG A 298 -4.29 -6.97 6.61
C ARG A 298 -4.69 -6.06 5.45
N VAL A 299 -3.73 -5.78 4.58
CA VAL A 299 -3.85 -4.89 3.42
C VAL A 299 -3.30 -5.51 2.14
N HIS A 300 -2.44 -6.54 2.22
CA HIS A 300 -1.94 -7.18 1.02
C HIS A 300 -2.97 -8.13 0.39
N GLY A 301 -3.03 -8.10 -0.94
CA GLY A 301 -3.79 -9.07 -1.73
C GLY A 301 -3.31 -10.51 -1.51
N LEU A 302 -4.25 -11.43 -1.28
CA LEU A 302 -3.97 -12.86 -1.24
C LEU A 302 -4.05 -13.45 -2.65
N THR A 303 -2.91 -13.79 -3.22
CA THR A 303 -2.80 -14.74 -4.34
C THR A 303 -2.59 -16.15 -3.78
N GLU A 304 -2.78 -17.19 -4.58
CA GLU A 304 -2.47 -18.58 -4.18
C GLU A 304 -1.03 -18.70 -3.64
N ARG A 305 -0.09 -18.06 -4.35
CA ARG A 305 1.32 -18.00 -3.98
C ARG A 305 1.53 -17.33 -2.62
N ASN A 306 1.02 -16.12 -2.42
CA ASN A 306 1.21 -15.36 -1.18
C ASN A 306 0.59 -16.09 0.01
N THR A 307 -0.54 -16.74 -0.23
CA THR A 307 -1.24 -17.54 0.77
C THR A 307 -0.44 -18.76 1.20
N THR A 308 0.17 -19.47 0.24
CA THR A 308 1.06 -20.60 0.53
C THR A 308 2.28 -20.16 1.36
N LEU A 309 2.84 -18.97 1.08
CA LEU A 309 3.94 -18.42 1.85
C LEU A 309 3.54 -18.11 3.29
N LEU A 310 2.36 -17.51 3.48
CA LEU A 310 1.82 -17.23 4.81
C LEU A 310 1.57 -18.51 5.61
N ALA A 311 0.91 -19.51 5.02
CA ALA A 311 0.64 -20.80 5.68
C ALA A 311 1.94 -21.47 6.17
N ARG A 312 2.98 -21.45 5.33
CA ARG A 312 4.31 -21.94 5.71
C ARG A 312 4.93 -21.11 6.84
N ALA A 313 4.82 -19.79 6.79
CA ALA A 313 5.35 -18.90 7.83
C ALA A 313 4.69 -19.18 9.19
N ILE A 314 3.37 -19.32 9.23
CA ILE A 314 2.62 -19.70 10.44
C ILE A 314 3.16 -21.02 11.01
N ARG A 315 3.23 -22.06 10.18
CA ARG A 315 3.74 -23.38 10.60
C ARG A 315 5.17 -23.30 11.16
N THR A 316 6.08 -22.66 10.44
CA THR A 316 7.49 -22.59 10.86
C THR A 316 7.66 -21.77 12.12
N SER A 317 6.92 -20.67 12.26
CA SER A 317 6.91 -19.85 13.46
C SER A 317 6.31 -20.60 14.65
N ARG A 318 5.23 -21.37 14.45
CA ARG A 318 4.63 -22.20 15.49
C ARG A 318 5.61 -23.24 16.04
N ALA A 319 6.40 -23.87 15.17
CA ALA A 319 7.42 -24.83 15.60
C ALA A 319 8.50 -24.19 16.48
N GLN A 320 8.80 -22.90 16.28
CA GLN A 320 9.79 -22.14 17.04
C GLN A 320 9.21 -21.51 18.31
N ALA A 321 7.93 -21.13 18.29
CA ALA A 321 7.20 -20.55 19.42
C ALA A 321 5.86 -21.28 19.66
N PRO A 322 5.88 -22.49 20.24
CA PRO A 322 4.71 -23.36 20.33
C PRO A 322 3.52 -22.72 21.06
N SER A 323 3.79 -21.95 22.11
CA SER A 323 2.76 -21.36 22.99
C SER A 323 2.38 -19.92 22.61
N ALA A 324 2.84 -19.40 21.48
CA ALA A 324 2.59 -18.00 21.12
C ALA A 324 1.17 -17.76 20.58
N ASP A 325 0.64 -16.54 20.77
CA ASP A 325 -0.56 -16.11 20.05
C ASP A 325 -0.16 -15.45 18.73
N PHE A 326 -0.80 -15.88 17.63
CA PHE A 326 -0.57 -15.33 16.30
C PHE A 326 -1.71 -14.46 15.78
N THR A 327 -2.78 -14.26 16.55
CA THR A 327 -3.96 -13.51 16.11
C THR A 327 -3.64 -12.07 15.71
N ASP A 328 -2.79 -11.38 16.47
CA ASP A 328 -2.34 -10.00 16.23
C ASP A 328 -0.86 -9.91 15.83
N ALA A 329 -0.25 -11.05 15.48
CA ALA A 329 1.16 -11.14 15.17
C ALA A 329 1.54 -10.38 13.89
N LEU A 330 2.80 -9.93 13.85
CA LEU A 330 3.37 -9.26 12.69
C LEU A 330 3.90 -10.29 11.70
N TYR A 331 3.30 -10.34 10.51
CA TYR A 331 3.79 -11.15 9.41
C TYR A 331 4.84 -10.39 8.59
N LEU A 332 6.00 -11.03 8.40
CA LEU A 332 7.09 -10.54 7.55
C LEU A 332 7.31 -11.51 6.39
N GLU A 333 6.69 -11.24 5.24
CA GLU A 333 6.76 -12.14 4.08
C GLU A 333 8.20 -12.35 3.58
N GLU A 334 9.00 -11.28 3.50
CA GLU A 334 10.41 -11.34 3.06
C GLU A 334 11.22 -12.35 3.89
N LYS A 335 10.94 -12.40 5.19
CA LYS A 335 11.62 -13.26 6.15
C LYS A 335 10.91 -14.59 6.38
N ARG A 336 9.70 -14.76 5.82
CA ARG A 336 8.84 -15.95 5.95
C ARG A 336 8.57 -16.31 7.41
N VAL A 337 8.26 -15.31 8.22
CA VAL A 337 8.03 -15.49 9.66
C VAL A 337 6.82 -14.72 10.12
N VAL A 338 6.13 -15.26 11.11
CA VAL A 338 5.13 -14.58 11.93
C VAL A 338 5.73 -14.29 13.31
N LEU A 339 5.72 -13.03 13.71
CA LEU A 339 6.30 -12.55 14.97
C LEU A 339 5.19 -12.24 15.99
N PRO A 340 5.03 -13.06 17.03
CA PRO A 340 3.97 -12.90 18.01
C PRO A 340 4.20 -11.70 18.93
N LEU A 341 3.11 -11.10 19.38
CA LEU A 341 3.15 -10.13 20.49
C LEU A 341 3.08 -10.84 21.85
N SER A 342 2.35 -11.95 21.95
CA SER A 342 2.29 -12.80 23.15
C SER A 342 2.96 -14.15 22.92
N PHE A 343 3.85 -14.55 23.82
CA PHE A 343 4.53 -15.85 23.78
C PHE A 343 3.87 -16.92 24.66
N CYS A 344 2.80 -16.55 25.39
CA CYS A 344 2.10 -17.43 26.31
C CYS A 344 0.59 -17.32 26.06
N SER A 345 0.03 -18.30 25.36
CA SER A 345 -1.40 -18.53 25.18
C SER A 345 -1.77 -19.94 25.60
N GLU A 346 -2.90 -20.07 26.31
CA GLU A 346 -3.47 -21.36 26.70
C GLU A 346 -4.27 -22.01 25.56
N GLU A 347 -4.74 -21.22 24.59
CA GLU A 347 -5.51 -21.68 23.43
C GLU A 347 -4.90 -21.10 22.14
N HIS A 348 -4.66 -21.96 21.16
CA HIS A 348 -4.28 -21.56 19.82
C HIS A 348 -4.87 -22.52 18.79
N ASP A 349 -5.43 -21.98 17.72
CA ASP A 349 -5.93 -22.75 16.59
C ASP A 349 -5.45 -22.10 15.29
N ASP A 350 -4.32 -22.61 14.79
CA ASP A 350 -3.69 -22.07 13.59
C ASP A 350 -4.53 -22.34 12.33
N LEU A 351 -5.42 -23.35 12.37
CA LEU A 351 -6.36 -23.61 11.27
C LEU A 351 -7.47 -22.56 11.26
N LEU A 352 -8.04 -22.23 12.42
CA LEU A 352 -8.99 -21.13 12.53
C LEU A 352 -8.36 -19.78 12.19
N LEU A 353 -7.10 -19.56 12.61
CA LEU A 353 -6.34 -18.37 12.24
C LEU A 353 -6.16 -18.27 10.72
N LEU A 354 -5.67 -19.32 10.06
CA LEU A 354 -5.51 -19.26 8.62
C LEU A 354 -6.88 -19.11 7.93
N ALA A 355 -7.90 -19.85 8.37
CA ALA A 355 -9.25 -19.74 7.81
C ALA A 355 -9.84 -18.33 7.95
N SER A 356 -9.65 -17.66 9.10
CA SER A 356 -10.08 -16.28 9.28
C SER A 356 -9.29 -15.36 8.35
N VAL A 357 -7.97 -15.54 8.24
CA VAL A 357 -7.13 -14.74 7.35
C VAL A 357 -7.50 -14.88 5.86
N LEU A 358 -7.99 -16.07 5.45
CA LEU A 358 -8.44 -16.33 4.09
C LEU A 358 -9.82 -15.75 3.79
N ARG A 359 -10.69 -15.63 4.80
CA ARG A 359 -12.11 -15.26 4.66
C ARG A 359 -12.41 -13.82 5.08
N GLU A 360 -11.61 -13.28 5.98
CA GLU A 360 -11.81 -11.99 6.63
C GLU A 360 -10.69 -11.03 6.19
N GLY A 361 -11.06 -10.02 5.41
CA GLY A 361 -10.14 -9.00 4.96
C GLY A 361 -10.54 -8.36 3.63
N PRO A 362 -9.91 -7.23 3.26
CA PRO A 362 -10.20 -6.53 2.02
C PRO A 362 -9.89 -7.35 0.75
N TYR A 363 -9.10 -8.43 0.90
CA TYR A 363 -8.65 -9.35 -0.15
C TYR A 363 -8.80 -10.82 0.24
N ALA A 364 -9.86 -11.17 0.98
CA ALA A 364 -10.22 -12.57 1.18
C ALA A 364 -10.23 -13.30 -0.18
N LEU A 365 -9.65 -14.51 -0.25
CA LEU A 365 -9.79 -15.32 -1.46
C LEU A 365 -11.29 -15.49 -1.70
N SER A 366 -11.70 -15.29 -2.95
CA SER A 366 -13.11 -15.38 -3.33
C SER A 366 -13.72 -16.66 -2.75
N PRO A 367 -14.95 -16.63 -2.19
CA PRO A 367 -15.60 -17.83 -1.65
C PRO A 367 -15.81 -18.95 -2.68
N PHE A 368 -15.47 -18.72 -3.96
CA PHE A 368 -15.42 -19.74 -5.01
C PHE A 368 -14.10 -20.55 -5.05
N MET A 369 -13.13 -20.28 -4.16
CA MET A 369 -11.81 -20.94 -4.08
C MET A 369 -11.74 -21.99 -2.94
N ASP A 370 -12.82 -22.71 -2.68
CA ASP A 370 -12.92 -23.61 -1.51
C ASP A 370 -11.93 -24.79 -1.55
N ASP A 371 -11.64 -25.34 -2.73
CA ASP A 371 -10.67 -26.44 -2.88
C ASP A 371 -9.24 -25.97 -2.57
N VAL A 372 -8.85 -24.79 -3.06
CA VAL A 372 -7.55 -24.16 -2.76
C VAL A 372 -7.43 -23.85 -1.26
N ASN A 373 -8.51 -23.33 -0.66
CA ASN A 373 -8.55 -23.09 0.79
C ASN A 373 -8.33 -24.37 1.59
N ALA A 374 -8.87 -25.52 1.15
CA ALA A 374 -8.69 -26.80 1.83
C ALA A 374 -7.23 -27.29 1.79
N ASP A 375 -6.59 -27.23 0.62
CA ASP A 375 -5.19 -27.64 0.46
C ASP A 375 -4.24 -26.77 1.30
N LEU A 376 -4.51 -25.47 1.39
CA LEU A 376 -3.74 -24.53 2.21
C LEU A 376 -3.86 -24.80 3.71
N LEU A 377 -5.05 -25.19 4.18
CA LEU A 377 -5.26 -25.57 5.58
C LEU A 377 -4.44 -26.82 5.95
N GLU A 378 -4.27 -27.77 5.03
CA GLU A 378 -3.43 -28.94 5.26
C GLU A 378 -1.93 -28.59 5.41
N ILE A 379 -1.46 -27.48 4.80
CA ILE A 379 -0.06 -27.01 5.00
C ILE A 379 0.21 -26.62 6.44
N VAL A 380 -0.77 -26.03 7.14
CA VAL A 380 -0.64 -25.62 8.55
C VAL A 380 -0.80 -26.80 9.50
N ARG A 381 -1.58 -27.81 9.09
CA ARG A 381 -1.90 -28.99 9.90
C ARG A 381 -0.72 -29.95 10.09
N HIS A 382 0.10 -30.10 9.04
CA HIS A 382 1.30 -30.92 9.01
C HIS A 382 2.53 -30.07 9.28
#